data_AF-A0A0L0FA66-F1
#
_entry.id   AF-A0A0L0FA66-F1
#
_cell.length_a   1.000
_cell.length_b   1.000
_cell.length_c   1.000
_cell.angle_alpha   90.00
_cell.angle_beta   90.00
_cell.angle_gamma   90.00
#
_symmetry.space_group_name_H-M   'P 1'
#
loop_
_entity.id
_entity.type
_entity.pdbx_description
1 polymer ?
#
loop_
_entity_poly.entity_id
_entity_poly.type
_entity_poly.pdbx_seq_one_letter_code
_entity_poly.pdbx_strand_id
1 'polypeptide(L)'
;MAGGVHTQDVSHVLRVFNITQPLLTTSENVVHITNWFLVDHNQAGKVPPGVDLTSVVGVVDHHTLMADAVAMALPGYVVLRAWGSTCAIVTALYIEYGVSIPTHVGGCLLSGIVSDTLLFTSPTTTPNDMVMAGVAEQAAGVNATLLATDLFRAKSNLETFS
;
A
#
# COMPACT_ATOMS: atom_id res chain seq x y z
N MET A 1 7.99 7.43 13.82
CA MET A 1 8.01 8.82 13.33
C MET A 1 6.73 9.07 12.57
N ALA A 2 5.82 9.86 13.13
CA ALA A 2 4.67 10.38 12.40
C ALA A 2 5.12 11.63 11.64
N GLY A 3 4.81 11.69 10.34
CA GLY A 3 5.35 12.68 9.41
C GLY A 3 6.60 12.17 8.67
N GLY A 4 6.43 11.15 7.82
CA GLY A 4 7.51 10.67 6.97
C GLY A 4 7.61 11.51 5.70
N VAL A 5 8.79 12.08 5.45
CA VAL A 5 9.18 12.47 4.09
C VAL A 5 9.09 11.21 3.23
N HIS A 6 8.36 11.28 2.12
CA HIS A 6 8.25 10.14 1.21
C HIS A 6 9.64 9.73 0.73
N THR A 7 9.85 8.42 0.65
CA THR A 7 11.02 7.88 -0.04
C THR A 7 10.97 8.29 -1.52
N GLN A 8 12.13 8.31 -2.17
CA GLN A 8 12.24 8.81 -3.54
C GLN A 8 11.41 8.00 -4.55
N ASP A 9 11.27 6.69 -4.31
CA ASP A 9 10.41 5.79 -5.08
C ASP A 9 8.92 6.16 -4.96
N VAL A 10 8.41 6.43 -3.76
CA VAL A 10 7.03 6.89 -3.57
C VAL A 10 6.80 8.23 -4.28
N SER A 11 7.74 9.17 -4.14
CA SER A 11 7.66 10.47 -4.83
C SER A 11 7.68 10.32 -6.36
N HIS A 12 8.45 9.35 -6.87
CA HIS A 12 8.48 9.02 -8.29
C HIS A 12 7.14 8.47 -8.77
N VAL A 13 6.54 7.51 -8.05
CA VAL A 13 5.23 6.93 -8.38
C VAL A 13 4.14 8.00 -8.42
N LEU A 14 4.06 8.84 -7.37
CA LEU A 14 3.07 9.93 -7.31
C LEU A 14 3.19 10.88 -8.52
N ARG A 15 4.43 11.19 -8.94
CA ARG A 15 4.69 12.04 -10.10
C ARG A 15 4.32 11.37 -11.41
N VAL A 16 4.79 10.15 -11.65
CA VAL A 16 4.57 9.42 -12.92
C VAL A 16 3.09 9.20 -13.18
N PHE A 17 2.33 8.88 -12.14
CA PHE A 17 0.90 8.61 -12.27
C PHE A 17 0.01 9.82 -11.95
N ASN A 18 0.61 11.01 -11.74
CA ASN A 18 -0.10 12.26 -11.44
C ASN A 18 -1.09 12.12 -10.27
N ILE A 19 -0.66 11.45 -9.20
CA ILE A 19 -1.45 11.22 -8.00
C ILE A 19 -1.16 12.36 -7.02
N THR A 20 -2.23 12.98 -6.53
CA THR A 20 -2.10 13.99 -5.46
C THR A 20 -1.58 13.31 -4.21
N GLN A 21 -0.54 13.89 -3.60
CA GLN A 21 0.03 13.38 -2.38
C GLN A 21 -1.05 13.24 -1.30
N PRO A 22 -1.17 12.07 -0.65
CA PRO A 22 -2.09 11.91 0.48
C PRO A 22 -1.76 12.89 1.61
N LEU A 23 -2.79 13.38 2.29
CA LEU A 23 -2.61 14.23 3.47
C LEU A 23 -1.79 13.47 4.53
N LEU A 24 -0.71 14.08 4.99
CA LEU A 24 0.08 13.51 6.08
C LEU A 24 -0.66 13.70 7.41
N THR A 25 -0.80 12.60 8.16
CA THR A 25 -1.39 12.62 9.49
C THR A 25 -0.47 13.34 10.47
N THR A 26 -1.04 14.27 11.23
CA THR A 26 -0.42 15.01 12.32
C THR A 26 -1.27 14.86 13.58
N SER A 27 -0.72 15.17 14.75
CA SER A 27 -1.50 15.18 16.00
C SER A 27 -2.71 16.12 15.96
N GLU A 28 -2.69 17.14 15.09
CA GLU A 28 -3.77 18.12 14.96
C GLU A 28 -4.92 17.64 14.06
N ASN A 29 -4.61 16.93 12.95
CA ASN A 29 -5.65 16.50 12.01
C ASN A 29 -6.22 15.12 12.32
N VAL A 30 -5.51 14.31 13.11
CA VAL A 30 -5.92 12.93 13.44
C VAL A 30 -7.15 12.88 14.34
N VAL A 31 -7.31 13.87 15.23
CA VAL A 31 -8.35 13.89 16.27
C VAL A 31 -9.77 14.10 15.72
N HIS A 32 -9.90 14.49 14.44
CA HIS A 32 -11.19 14.71 13.80
C HIS A 32 -11.69 13.50 12.98
N ILE A 33 -10.89 12.43 12.89
CA ILE A 33 -11.20 11.26 12.07
C ILE A 33 -11.75 10.15 12.98
N THR A 34 -12.97 9.71 12.71
CA THR A 34 -13.69 8.74 13.57
C THR A 34 -13.72 7.32 13.03
N ASN A 35 -13.22 7.07 11.82
CA ASN A 35 -13.18 5.75 11.20
C ASN A 35 -11.85 5.57 10.47
N TRP A 36 -11.10 4.54 10.84
CA TRP A 36 -9.80 4.23 10.23
C TRP A 36 -9.82 2.87 9.53
N PHE A 37 -9.27 2.85 8.32
CA PHE A 37 -8.86 1.63 7.64
C PHE A 37 -7.35 1.57 7.63
N LEU A 38 -6.78 0.45 8.11
CA LEU A 38 -5.35 0.20 8.03
C LEU A 38 -5.05 -0.61 6.77
N VAL A 39 -3.98 -0.22 6.09
CA VAL A 39 -3.46 -0.93 4.92
C VAL A 39 -1.99 -1.24 5.15
N ASP A 40 -1.56 -2.46 4.77
CA ASP A 40 -0.16 -2.91 4.84
C ASP A 40 0.44 -3.03 6.25
N HIS A 41 -0.38 -2.85 7.27
CA HIS A 41 -0.02 -3.14 8.64
C HIS A 41 -1.27 -3.36 9.49
N ASN A 42 -1.07 -4.09 10.58
CA ASN A 42 -2.09 -4.35 11.58
C ASN A 42 -1.61 -4.04 13.01
N GLN A 43 -0.32 -3.73 13.21
CA GLN A 43 0.26 -3.48 14.53
C GLN A 43 -0.07 -2.09 15.05
N ALA A 44 -0.56 -2.00 16.29
CA ALA A 44 -0.87 -0.76 16.99
C ALA A 44 0.31 0.22 17.02
N GLY A 45 1.53 -0.28 17.18
CA GLY A 45 2.75 0.54 17.21
C GLY A 45 3.12 1.20 15.88
N LYS A 46 2.52 0.78 14.76
CA LYS A 46 2.70 1.38 13.44
C LYS A 46 1.63 2.43 13.11
N VAL A 47 0.54 2.49 13.89
CA VAL A 47 -0.51 3.49 13.72
C VAL A 47 -0.01 4.85 14.20
N PRO A 48 -0.33 5.97 13.49
CA PRO A 48 0.09 7.30 13.93
C PRO A 48 -0.34 7.64 15.37
N PRO A 49 0.52 8.30 16.17
CA PRO A 49 0.16 8.78 17.49
C PRO A 49 -1.07 9.70 17.44
N GLY A 50 -1.97 9.55 18.41
CA GLY A 50 -3.20 10.33 18.49
C GLY A 50 -4.40 9.70 17.79
N VAL A 51 -4.22 8.63 17.00
CA VAL A 51 -5.33 7.80 16.54
C VAL A 51 -5.92 7.06 17.74
N ASP A 52 -7.24 7.17 17.93
CA ASP A 52 -7.98 6.27 18.80
C ASP A 52 -8.07 4.89 18.14
N LEU A 53 -7.33 3.90 18.64
CA LEU A 53 -7.31 2.56 18.05
C LEU A 53 -8.69 1.87 18.05
N THR A 54 -9.61 2.28 18.93
CA THR A 54 -10.97 1.74 18.94
C THR A 54 -11.79 2.18 17.72
N SER A 55 -11.35 3.23 17.02
CA SER A 55 -11.96 3.75 15.79
C SER A 55 -11.49 3.06 14.51
N VAL A 56 -10.63 2.03 14.62
CA VAL A 56 -10.26 1.19 13.48
C VAL A 56 -11.43 0.29 13.11
N VAL A 57 -11.95 0.45 11.90
CA VAL A 57 -13.11 -0.28 11.37
C VAL A 57 -12.74 -1.33 10.32
N GLY A 58 -11.48 -1.36 9.87
CA GLY A 58 -11.01 -2.41 8.98
C GLY A 58 -9.52 -2.44 8.72
N VAL A 59 -9.06 -3.57 8.18
CA VAL A 59 -7.66 -3.87 7.88
C VAL A 59 -7.58 -4.63 6.54
N VAL A 60 -6.69 -4.20 5.65
CA VAL A 60 -6.28 -4.94 4.46
C VAL A 60 -4.76 -5.08 4.49
N ASP A 61 -4.26 -6.28 4.74
CA ASP A 61 -2.84 -6.48 5.01
C ASP A 61 -2.37 -7.86 4.54
N HIS A 62 -1.07 -8.00 4.38
CA HIS A 62 -0.40 -9.25 4.00
C HIS A 62 0.61 -9.73 5.06
N HIS A 63 0.85 -8.93 6.10
CA HIS A 63 1.73 -9.28 7.20
C HIS A 63 1.06 -10.25 8.20
N THR A 64 1.92 -10.91 8.99
CA THR A 64 1.50 -11.74 10.11
C THR A 64 0.73 -10.92 11.15
N LEU A 65 -0.35 -11.51 11.69
CA LEU A 65 -1.00 -11.03 12.90
C LEU A 65 -0.14 -11.38 14.12
N MET A 66 0.32 -10.36 14.83
CA MET A 66 1.13 -10.50 16.04
C MET A 66 0.34 -10.06 17.29
N ALA A 67 0.94 -10.24 18.47
CA ALA A 67 0.29 -9.93 19.74
C ALA A 67 -0.07 -8.44 19.91
N ASP A 68 0.61 -7.55 19.17
CA ASP A 68 0.40 -6.11 19.17
C ASP A 68 -0.54 -5.64 18.03
N ALA A 69 -1.27 -6.55 17.39
CA ALA A 69 -2.30 -6.19 16.43
C ALA A 69 -3.39 -5.30 17.06
N VAL A 70 -3.97 -4.39 16.27
CA VAL A 70 -5.03 -3.49 16.74
C VAL A 70 -6.25 -4.26 17.23
N ALA A 71 -6.77 -3.85 18.39
CA ALA A 71 -8.02 -4.34 18.93
C ALA A 71 -9.18 -3.45 18.47
N MET A 72 -10.03 -3.96 17.59
CA MET A 72 -11.23 -3.24 17.13
C MET A 72 -12.33 -3.30 18.19
N ALA A 73 -13.06 -2.19 18.40
CA ALA A 73 -14.15 -2.14 19.37
C ALA A 73 -15.43 -2.85 18.90
N LEU A 74 -15.62 -2.98 17.60
CA LEU A 74 -16.75 -3.65 16.96
C LEU A 74 -16.23 -4.62 15.88
N PRO A 75 -17.04 -5.60 15.43
CA PRO A 75 -16.68 -6.41 14.27
C PRO A 75 -16.33 -5.52 13.07
N GLY A 76 -15.10 -5.65 12.57
CA GLY A 76 -14.58 -4.86 11.44
C GLY A 76 -14.37 -5.68 10.17
N TYR A 77 -14.10 -4.98 9.07
CA TYR A 77 -13.76 -5.61 7.79
C TYR A 77 -12.28 -5.97 7.75
N VAL A 78 -11.95 -7.27 7.73
CA VAL A 78 -10.56 -7.73 7.74
C VAL A 78 -10.29 -8.63 6.55
N VAL A 79 -9.33 -8.23 5.71
CA VAL A 79 -8.78 -9.06 4.64
C VAL A 79 -7.31 -9.25 4.89
N LEU A 80 -6.94 -10.49 5.17
CA LEU A 80 -5.55 -10.92 5.33
C LEU A 80 -5.29 -12.04 4.34
N ARG A 81 -4.29 -11.84 3.47
CA ARG A 81 -3.86 -12.88 2.53
C ARG A 81 -2.36 -13.02 2.61
N ALA A 82 -1.87 -14.25 2.68
CA ALA A 82 -0.44 -14.56 2.63
C ALA A 82 0.11 -14.38 1.19
N TRP A 83 0.01 -13.15 0.67
CA TRP A 83 0.47 -12.73 -0.65
C TRP A 83 1.68 -11.82 -0.51
N GLY A 84 2.40 -11.60 -1.61
CA GLY A 84 3.61 -10.79 -1.62
C GLY A 84 3.35 -9.30 -1.44
N SER A 85 2.15 -8.79 -1.77
CA SER A 85 1.83 -7.37 -1.64
C SER A 85 0.38 -7.09 -1.23
N THR A 86 0.18 -6.11 -0.34
CA THR A 86 -1.13 -5.53 -0.05
C THR A 86 -1.79 -4.94 -1.30
N CYS A 87 -1.02 -4.37 -2.24
CA CYS A 87 -1.55 -3.85 -3.49
C CYS A 87 -2.13 -4.95 -4.41
N ALA A 88 -1.60 -6.17 -4.35
CA ALA A 88 -2.20 -7.32 -5.04
C ALA A 88 -3.56 -7.67 -4.43
N ILE A 89 -3.68 -7.64 -3.10
CA ILE A 89 -4.94 -7.86 -2.39
C ILE A 89 -5.96 -6.78 -2.80
N VAL A 90 -5.58 -5.50 -2.78
CA VAL A 90 -6.48 -4.39 -3.18
C VAL A 90 -6.90 -4.54 -4.64
N THR A 91 -5.99 -4.93 -5.55
CA THR A 91 -6.34 -5.20 -6.96
C THR A 91 -7.38 -6.31 -7.06
N ALA A 92 -7.26 -7.39 -6.28
CA ALA A 92 -8.26 -8.44 -6.24
C ALA A 92 -9.61 -7.94 -5.71
N LEU A 93 -9.61 -7.04 -4.73
CA LEU A 93 -10.85 -6.45 -4.19
C LEU A 93 -11.59 -5.58 -5.22
N TYR A 94 -10.87 -4.85 -6.08
CA TYR A 94 -11.51 -4.13 -7.20
C TYR A 94 -12.28 -5.09 -8.12
N ILE A 95 -11.69 -6.25 -8.43
CA ILE A 95 -12.35 -7.29 -9.24
C ILE A 95 -13.54 -7.89 -8.50
N GLU A 96 -13.34 -8.26 -7.23
CA GLU A 96 -14.35 -8.89 -6.37
C GLU A 96 -15.61 -8.03 -6.24
N TYR A 97 -15.44 -6.71 -6.11
CA TYR A 97 -16.54 -5.74 -6.01
C TYR A 97 -17.03 -5.20 -7.36
N GLY A 98 -16.47 -5.66 -8.49
CA GLY A 98 -16.87 -5.21 -9.82
C GLY A 98 -16.61 -3.71 -10.07
N VAL A 99 -15.59 -3.15 -9.42
CA VAL A 99 -15.21 -1.73 -9.55
C VAL A 99 -14.07 -1.62 -10.57
N SER A 100 -14.23 -0.73 -11.56
CA SER A 100 -13.16 -0.44 -12.52
C SER A 100 -11.98 0.25 -11.84
N ILE A 101 -10.75 -0.20 -12.12
CA ILE A 101 -9.53 0.44 -11.62
C ILE A 101 -9.19 1.65 -12.51
N PRO A 102 -9.18 2.90 -11.99
CA PRO A 102 -8.72 4.04 -12.76
C PRO A 102 -7.24 3.92 -13.13
N THR A 103 -6.83 4.45 -14.28
CA THR A 103 -5.46 4.29 -14.82
C THR A 103 -4.36 4.69 -13.84
N HIS A 104 -4.48 5.85 -13.19
CA HIS A 104 -3.49 6.30 -12.20
C HIS A 104 -3.44 5.40 -10.95
N VAL A 105 -4.59 4.87 -10.51
CA VAL A 105 -4.66 3.90 -9.41
C VAL A 105 -4.02 2.58 -9.81
N GLY A 106 -4.28 2.09 -11.03
CA GLY A 106 -3.65 0.89 -11.57
C GLY A 106 -2.12 1.00 -11.56
N GLY A 107 -1.59 2.17 -11.93
CA GLY A 107 -0.17 2.48 -11.84
C GLY A 107 0.37 2.38 -10.41
N CYS A 108 -0.33 2.98 -9.45
CA CYS A 108 0.03 2.92 -8.03
C CYS A 108 0.01 1.48 -7.47
N LEU A 109 -1.02 0.71 -7.80
CA LEU A 109 -1.16 -0.69 -7.39
C LEU A 109 -0.02 -1.54 -7.97
N LEU A 110 0.26 -1.36 -9.27
CA LEU A 110 1.35 -2.06 -9.92
C LEU A 110 2.71 -1.71 -9.28
N SER A 111 2.95 -0.43 -8.97
CA SER A 111 4.17 0.00 -8.28
C SER A 111 4.33 -0.66 -6.91
N GLY A 112 3.26 -0.75 -6.13
CA GLY A 112 3.29 -1.44 -4.83
C GLY A 112 3.62 -2.93 -4.98
N ILE A 113 2.96 -3.62 -5.92
CA ILE A 113 3.23 -5.04 -6.20
C ILE A 113 4.69 -5.23 -6.61
N VAL A 114 5.20 -4.42 -7.55
CA VAL A 114 6.59 -4.50 -8.01
C VAL A 114 7.58 -4.21 -6.88
N SER A 115 7.28 -3.24 -6.00
CA SER A 115 8.14 -2.89 -4.87
C SER A 115 8.27 -4.03 -3.85
N ASP A 116 7.15 -4.60 -3.39
CA ASP A 116 7.17 -5.62 -2.33
C ASP A 116 7.71 -6.96 -2.85
N THR A 117 7.38 -7.29 -4.11
CA THR A 117 7.80 -8.54 -4.73
C THR A 117 9.17 -8.47 -5.39
N LEU A 118 9.82 -7.31 -5.41
CA LEU A 118 11.09 -7.09 -6.14
C LEU A 118 11.00 -7.57 -7.60
N LEU A 119 9.95 -7.14 -8.32
CA LEU A 119 9.59 -7.66 -9.63
C LEU A 119 9.53 -9.20 -9.62
N PHE A 120 8.72 -9.74 -8.72
CA PHE A 120 8.45 -11.18 -8.57
C PHE A 120 9.65 -12.07 -8.18
N THR A 121 10.79 -11.48 -7.81
CA THR A 121 11.98 -12.23 -7.36
C THR A 121 12.06 -12.43 -5.85
N SER A 122 11.26 -11.68 -5.08
CA SER A 122 11.15 -11.80 -3.62
C SER A 122 10.63 -13.18 -3.23
N PRO A 123 11.14 -13.81 -2.15
CA PRO A 123 10.65 -15.10 -1.68
C PRO A 123 9.20 -15.05 -1.16
N THR A 124 8.65 -13.85 -0.94
CA THR A 124 7.25 -13.66 -0.53
C THR A 124 6.28 -13.66 -1.72
N THR A 125 6.79 -13.60 -2.96
CA THR A 125 5.97 -13.56 -4.17
C THR A 125 5.13 -14.82 -4.32
N THR A 126 3.85 -14.64 -4.64
CA THR A 126 2.92 -15.72 -4.94
C THR A 126 2.40 -15.63 -6.39
N PRO A 127 1.79 -16.70 -6.92
CA PRO A 127 1.11 -16.64 -8.22
C PRO A 127 0.02 -15.57 -8.29
N ASN A 128 -0.65 -15.29 -7.17
CA ASN A 128 -1.68 -14.26 -7.14
C ASN A 128 -1.10 -12.86 -7.37
N ASP A 129 0.11 -12.58 -6.87
CA ASP A 129 0.77 -11.29 -7.09
C ASP A 129 1.04 -11.07 -8.59
N MET A 130 1.48 -12.10 -9.31
CA MET A 130 1.72 -12.03 -10.75
C MET A 130 0.42 -11.85 -11.54
N VAL A 131 -0.65 -12.55 -11.17
CA VAL A 131 -1.96 -12.40 -11.83
C VAL A 131 -2.53 -11.00 -11.58
N MET A 132 -2.47 -10.51 -10.34
CA MET A 132 -2.96 -9.18 -10.00
C MET A 132 -2.09 -8.07 -10.60
N ALA A 133 -0.78 -8.28 -10.72
CA ALA A 133 0.09 -7.37 -11.47
C ALA A 133 -0.37 -7.26 -12.92
N GLY A 134 -0.68 -8.37 -13.59
CA GLY A 134 -1.21 -8.33 -14.97
C GLY A 134 -2.52 -7.55 -15.11
N VAL A 135 -3.40 -7.62 -14.10
CA VAL A 135 -4.62 -6.79 -14.06
C VAL A 135 -4.27 -5.32 -13.87
N ALA A 136 -3.35 -5.00 -12.97
CA ALA A 136 -2.91 -3.64 -12.72
C ALA A 136 -2.16 -3.04 -13.93
N GLU A 137 -1.34 -3.83 -14.65
CA GLU A 137 -0.70 -3.45 -15.92
C GLU A 137 -1.74 -3.04 -16.96
N GLN A 138 -2.79 -3.85 -17.14
CA GLN A 138 -3.87 -3.55 -18.08
C GLN A 138 -4.61 -2.26 -17.71
N ALA A 139 -4.91 -2.06 -16.42
CA ALA A 139 -5.56 -0.84 -15.94
C ALA A 139 -4.67 0.40 -16.14
N ALA A 140 -3.37 0.28 -15.85
CA ALA A 140 -2.39 1.36 -15.95
C ALA A 140 -1.97 1.68 -17.39
N GLY A 141 -2.04 0.71 -18.30
CA GLY A 141 -1.40 0.80 -19.61
C GLY A 141 0.13 0.83 -19.53
N VAL A 142 0.70 0.21 -18.50
CA VAL A 142 2.14 0.21 -18.20
C VAL A 142 2.65 -1.21 -18.02
N ASN A 143 3.87 -1.49 -18.47
CA ASN A 143 4.54 -2.78 -18.25
C ASN A 143 5.33 -2.78 -16.93
N ALA A 144 5.18 -3.85 -16.15
CA ALA A 144 5.79 -4.04 -14.84
C ALA A 144 7.32 -4.03 -14.89
N THR A 145 7.94 -4.65 -15.91
CA THR A 145 9.40 -4.71 -16.05
C THR A 145 10.00 -3.33 -16.35
N LEU A 146 9.34 -2.55 -17.21
CA LEU A 146 9.74 -1.16 -17.50
C LEU A 146 9.60 -0.30 -16.24
N LEU A 147 8.45 -0.39 -15.56
CA LEU A 147 8.19 0.34 -14.32
C LEU A 147 9.21 -0.01 -13.23
N ALA A 148 9.55 -1.29 -13.07
CA ALA A 148 10.52 -1.76 -12.08
C ALA A 148 11.90 -1.13 -12.26
N THR A 149 12.34 -0.96 -13.51
CA THR A 149 13.64 -0.34 -13.81
C THR A 149 13.70 1.09 -13.28
N ASP A 150 12.67 1.89 -13.55
CA ASP A 150 12.61 3.28 -13.11
C ASP A 150 12.38 3.37 -11.59
N LEU A 151 11.50 2.54 -11.04
CA LEU A 151 11.19 2.48 -9.62
C LEU A 151 12.41 2.09 -8.78
N PHE A 152 13.14 1.03 -9.15
CA PHE A 152 14.32 0.59 -8.42
C PHE A 152 15.48 1.57 -8.55
N ARG A 153 15.62 2.25 -9.70
CA ARG A 153 16.57 3.36 -9.83
C ARG A 153 16.25 4.46 -8.82
N ALA A 154 15.00 4.91 -8.76
CA ALA A 154 14.55 5.92 -7.80
C ALA A 154 14.78 5.47 -6.34
N LYS A 155 14.56 4.18 -6.03
CA LYS A 155 14.81 3.61 -4.71
C LYS A 155 16.29 3.55 -4.33
N SER A 156 17.16 3.29 -5.31
CA SER A 156 18.62 3.16 -5.12
C SER A 156 19.38 4.49 -5.07
N ASN A 157 18.76 5.59 -5.49
CA ASN A 157 19.34 6.92 -5.45
C ASN A 157 19.40 7.42 -3.99
N LEU A 158 20.49 7.11 -3.30
CA LEU A 158 20.78 7.55 -1.93
C LEU A 158 21.24 9.01 -1.81
N GLU A 159 20.99 9.86 -2.81
CA GLU A 159 21.29 11.29 -2.74
C GLU A 159 20.30 12.01 -1.82
N THR A 160 20.39 11.78 -0.51
CA THR A 160 20.02 12.72 0.58
C THR A 160 20.32 12.08 1.95
N PHE A 161 21.60 11.97 2.30
CA PHE A 161 22.08 12.04 3.68
C PHE A 161 23.46 12.71 3.66
N SER A 162 23.46 14.04 3.57
CA SER A 162 24.62 14.92 3.86
C SER A 162 24.13 16.11 4.65
#